data_AF-A0A818JH13-F1
#
_entry.id   AF-A0A818JH13-F1
#
_cell.length_a   1.000
_cell.length_b   1.000
_cell.length_c   1.000
_cell.angle_alpha   90.00
_cell.angle_beta   90.00
_cell.angle_gamma   90.00
#
_symmetry.space_group_name_H-M   'P 1'
#
loop_
_entity.id
_entity.type
_entity.pdbx_description
1 polymer ?
#
loop_
_entity_poly.entity_id
_entity_poly.type
_entity_poly.pdbx_seq_one_letter_code
_entity_poly.pdbx_strand_id
1 'polypeptide(L)'
;SLNQVVLWDQILLRGNNARINLHDIVTKYYFWDDGEHLRSNNVTLTLAWNVIPNAGGLPHIRANGSTSFIFPDQYTTSRLVNSKISGQE
;
A
#
# COMPACT_ATOMS: atom_id res chain seq x y z
N SER A 1 -20.58 3.82 1.86
CA SER A 1 -19.48 4.13 0.93
C SER A 1 -18.29 3.28 1.31
N LEU A 2 -17.49 2.80 0.35
CA LEU A 2 -16.26 2.06 0.63
C LEU A 2 -15.08 3.03 0.42
N ASN A 3 -14.31 3.29 1.48
CA ASN A 3 -13.11 4.11 1.37
C ASN A 3 -11.96 3.24 0.84
N GLN A 4 -11.41 3.62 -0.31
CA GLN A 4 -10.30 2.91 -0.95
C GLN A 4 -9.16 3.87 -1.23
N VAL A 5 -7.93 3.41 -1.03
CA VAL A 5 -6.70 4.14 -1.31
C VAL A 5 -5.69 3.21 -1.95
N VAL A 6 -4.85 3.76 -2.84
CA VAL A 6 -3.77 3.02 -3.50
C VAL A 6 -2.44 3.42 -2.87
N LEU A 7 -1.73 2.45 -2.30
CA LEU A 7 -0.44 2.67 -1.63
C LEU A 7 0.77 2.49 -2.57
N TRP A 8 0.57 1.73 -3.65
CA TRP A 8 1.60 1.36 -4.62
C TRP A 8 0.97 0.95 -5.95
N ASP A 9 1.67 1.20 -7.05
CA ASP A 9 1.31 0.74 -8.39
C ASP A 9 2.55 0.29 -9.18
N GLN A 10 2.30 -0.48 -10.23
CA GLN A 10 3.27 -0.77 -11.28
C GLN A 10 2.57 -1.00 -12.61
N ILE A 11 3.15 -0.47 -13.68
CA ILE A 11 2.72 -0.74 -15.05
C ILE A 11 3.60 -1.85 -15.62
N LEU A 12 2.98 -2.95 -16.03
CA LEU A 12 3.64 -4.03 -16.75
C LEU A 12 3.43 -3.86 -18.25
N LEU A 13 4.54 -3.71 -18.99
CA LEU A 13 4.50 -3.63 -20.45
C LEU A 13 4.38 -5.03 -21.08
N ARG A 14 3.82 -5.07 -22.29
CA ARG A 14 3.71 -6.30 -23.09
C ARG A 14 5.10 -6.92 -23.28
N GLY A 15 5.19 -8.24 -23.05
CA GLY A 15 6.45 -8.99 -23.17
C GLY A 15 7.29 -9.03 -21.90
N ASN A 16 6.94 -8.25 -20.86
CA ASN A 16 7.60 -8.36 -19.57
C ASN A 16 7.12 -9.61 -18.81
N ASN A 17 7.95 -10.10 -17.89
CA ASN A 17 7.54 -11.13 -16.96
C ASN A 17 6.42 -10.62 -16.04
N ALA A 18 5.24 -11.25 -16.11
CA ALA A 18 4.08 -10.90 -15.30
C ALA A 18 4.11 -11.51 -13.89
N ARG A 19 5.18 -12.24 -13.52
CA ARG A 19 5.38 -12.72 -12.16
C ARG A 19 5.96 -11.61 -11.28
N ILE A 20 5.08 -10.99 -10.51
CA ILE A 20 5.42 -9.97 -9.52
C ILE A 20 5.80 -10.68 -8.21
N ASN A 21 7.04 -10.55 -7.75
CA ASN A 21 7.46 -10.97 -6.41
C ASN A 21 8.06 -9.79 -5.68
N LEU A 22 7.29 -9.17 -4.78
CA LEU A 22 7.67 -7.95 -4.09
C LEU A 22 7.91 -8.26 -2.61
N HIS A 23 9.06 -7.84 -2.12
CA HIS A 23 9.45 -7.91 -0.72
C HIS A 23 9.95 -6.54 -0.30
N ASP A 24 9.60 -6.12 0.93
CA ASP A 24 10.07 -4.87 1.55
C ASP A 24 9.89 -3.62 0.66
N ILE A 25 8.80 -3.61 -0.10
CA ILE A 25 8.45 -2.50 -0.99
C ILE A 25 8.13 -1.26 -0.16
N VAL A 26 8.86 -0.18 -0.44
CA VAL A 26 8.53 1.15 0.08
C VAL A 26 7.25 1.61 -0.59
N THR A 27 6.28 2.07 0.21
CA THR A 27 5.05 2.68 -0.29
C THR A 27 5.40 3.87 -1.19
N LYS A 28 4.92 3.85 -2.43
CA LYS A 28 5.16 4.93 -3.40
C LYS A 28 4.41 6.20 -3.01
N TYR A 29 3.24 6.02 -2.40
CA TYR A 29 2.41 7.10 -1.90
C TYR A 29 2.42 7.06 -0.37
N TYR A 30 2.86 8.17 0.24
CA TYR A 30 2.72 8.34 1.68
C TYR A 30 1.24 8.33 2.04
N PHE A 31 0.92 7.58 3.10
CA PHE A 31 -0.44 7.41 3.56
C PHE A 31 -0.60 8.05 4.93
N TRP A 32 -1.44 9.08 4.98
CA TRP A 32 -1.82 9.78 6.20
C TRP A 32 -3.32 9.65 6.40
N ASP A 33 -3.72 9.29 7.62
CA ASP A 33 -5.10 9.27 8.06
C ASP A 33 -5.37 10.49 8.93
N ASP A 34 -5.59 11.63 8.28
CA ASP A 34 -5.79 12.94 8.94
C ASP A 34 -7.06 12.98 9.80
N GLY A 35 -8.05 12.15 9.47
CA GLY A 35 -9.32 12.08 10.21
C GLY A 35 -9.35 11.04 11.32
N GLU A 36 -8.28 10.27 11.50
CA GLU A 36 -8.16 9.18 12.49
C GLU A 36 -9.21 8.06 12.34
N HIS A 37 -9.95 8.02 11.23
CA HIS A 37 -11.06 7.09 11.03
C HIS A 37 -10.60 5.65 10.75
N LEU A 38 -9.30 5.41 10.58
CA LEU A 38 -8.75 4.08 10.37
C LEU A 38 -8.13 3.50 11.65
N ARG A 39 -8.04 4.26 12.74
CA ARG A 39 -7.51 3.76 14.03
C ARG A 39 -8.36 2.64 14.58
N SER A 40 -7.70 1.59 15.07
CA SER A 40 -8.35 0.40 15.63
C SER A 40 -9.39 -0.25 14.69
N ASN A 41 -9.32 0.03 13.38
CA ASN A 41 -10.24 -0.50 12.39
C ASN A 41 -9.60 -1.62 11.58
N ASN A 42 -10.45 -2.55 11.16
CA ASN A 42 -10.03 -3.63 10.26
C ASN A 42 -9.85 -3.07 8.84
N VAL A 43 -8.62 -3.12 8.36
CA VAL A 43 -8.25 -2.71 7.01
C VAL A 43 -7.86 -3.95 6.22
N THR A 44 -8.37 -4.03 4.99
CA THR A 44 -8.08 -5.14 4.08
C THR A 44 -7.27 -4.65 2.90
N LEU A 45 -6.09 -5.24 2.73
CA LEU A 45 -5.25 -5.03 1.56
C LEU A 45 -5.67 -6.00 0.46
N THR A 46 -5.97 -5.44 -0.71
CA THR A 46 -6.32 -6.19 -1.92
C THR A 46 -5.45 -5.73 -3.08
N LEU A 47 -5.14 -6.65 -4.00
CA LEU A 47 -4.51 -6.33 -5.28
C LEU A 47 -5.59 -6.34 -6.38
N ALA A 48 -5.56 -5.33 -7.24
CA ALA A 48 -6.38 -5.28 -8.44
C ALA A 48 -5.59 -4.60 -9.56
N TRP A 49 -5.92 -4.92 -10.81
CA TRP A 49 -5.24 -4.34 -11.97
C TRP A 49 -6.19 -4.18 -13.15
N ASN A 50 -5.84 -3.25 -14.04
CA ASN A 50 -6.49 -3.10 -15.33
C ASN A 50 -5.67 -3.82 -16.41
N VAL A 51 -6.35 -4.49 -17.33
CA VAL A 51 -5.75 -4.99 -18.57
C VAL A 51 -6.08 -4.01 -19.68
N ILE A 52 -5.06 -3.46 -20.33
CA ILE A 52 -5.23 -2.49 -21.42
C ILE A 52 -4.96 -3.19 -22.76
N PRO A 53 -5.99 -3.63 -23.51
CA PRO A 53 -5.78 -4.20 -24.82
C PRO A 53 -5.55 -3.10 -25.87
N ASN A 54 -5.06 -3.50 -27.05
CA ASN A 54 -4.90 -2.56 -28.16
C ASN A 54 -6.27 -2.06 -28.70
N ALA A 55 -7.33 -2.85 -28.51
CA ALA A 55 -8.71 -2.49 -28.85
C ALA A 55 -9.68 -3.31 -27.97
N GLY A 56 -10.88 -2.78 -27.73
CA GLY A 56 -11.94 -3.45 -26.98
C GLY A 56 -12.11 -2.97 -25.54
N GLY A 57 -12.67 -3.82 -24.68
CA GLY A 57 -12.97 -3.49 -23.29
C GLY A 57 -11.73 -3.31 -22.42
N LEU A 58 -11.91 -2.70 -21.24
CA LEU A 58 -10.86 -2.49 -20.23
C LEU A 58 -11.17 -3.33 -18.99
N PRO A 59 -10.79 -4.62 -18.95
CA PRO A 59 -11.07 -5.47 -17.80
C PRO A 59 -10.38 -4.94 -16.55
N HIS A 60 -11.16 -4.82 -15.47
CA HIS A 60 -10.66 -4.60 -14.13
C HIS A 60 -10.74 -5.91 -13.35
N ILE A 61 -9.59 -6.44 -12.94
CA ILE A 61 -9.46 -7.76 -12.33
C ILE A 61 -9.01 -7.58 -10.88
N ARG A 62 -9.69 -8.25 -9.95
CA ARG A 62 -9.23 -8.40 -8.56
C ARG A 62 -8.44 -9.68 -8.41
N ALA A 63 -7.35 -9.61 -7.67
CA ALA A 63 -6.56 -10.77 -7.31
C ALA A 63 -7.40 -11.78 -6.51
N ASN A 64 -7.00 -13.05 -6.59
CA ASN A 64 -7.46 -14.03 -5.63
C ASN A 64 -6.67 -13.86 -4.32
N GLY A 65 -7.38 -13.74 -3.21
CA GLY A 65 -6.81 -13.53 -1.88
C GLY A 65 -6.72 -12.06 -1.47
N SER A 66 -6.61 -11.86 -0.16
CA SER A 66 -6.48 -10.56 0.50
C SER A 66 -5.89 -10.77 1.90
N THR A 67 -5.30 -9.72 2.46
CA THR A 67 -4.80 -9.75 3.84
C THR A 67 -5.47 -8.66 4.64
N SER A 68 -6.06 -9.03 5.76
CA SER A 68 -6.71 -8.10 6.68
C SER A 68 -5.88 -7.95 7.95
N PHE A 69 -5.80 -6.73 8.47
CA PHE A 69 -5.12 -6.42 9.72
C PHE A 69 -5.78 -5.22 10.39
N ILE A 70 -5.60 -5.13 11.71
CA ILE A 70 -6.13 -4.01 12.49
C ILE A 70 -5.06 -2.92 12.51
N PHE A 71 -5.46 -1.71 12.13
CA PHE A 71 -4.61 -0.53 12.27
C PHE A 71 -4.39 -0.20 13.75
N PRO A 72 -3.22 0.35 14.13
CA PRO A 72 -2.95 0.68 15.51
C PRO A 72 -3.92 1.75 16.03
N ASP A 73 -4.12 1.75 17.34
CA ASP A 73 -4.91 2.75 18.06
C ASP A 73 -4.20 4.11 18.14
N GLN A 74 -2.88 4.13 17.98
CA GLN A 74 -2.06 5.34 17.92
C GLN A 74 -1.07 5.28 16.75
N TYR A 75 -0.99 6.36 15.98
CA TYR A 75 -0.04 6.49 14.88
C TYR A 75 1.31 7.01 15.37
N THR A 76 2.38 6.58 14.71
CA THR A 76 3.72 7.12 14.98
C THR A 76 3.79 8.59 14.57
N THR A 77 3.88 9.48 15.56
CA THR A 77 4.15 10.90 15.35
C THR A 77 5.66 11.09 15.17
N SER A 78 6.12 11.12 13.92
CA SER A 78 7.52 11.37 13.51
C SER A 78 8.49 10.19 13.68
N ARG A 79 9.40 10.06 12.70
CA ARG A 79 10.59 9.22 12.78
C ARG A 79 11.33 9.60 14.07
N LEU A 80 11.46 8.68 15.02
CA LEU A 80 12.44 8.79 16.09
C LEU A 80 13.82 8.81 15.41
N VAL A 81 14.34 10.02 15.14
CA VAL A 81 15.77 10.21 14.89
C VAL A 81 16.42 10.01 16.25
N ASN A 82 16.71 8.75 16.59
CA ASN A 82 17.68 8.44 17.64
C ASN A 82 19.07 8.78 17.10
N SER A 83 19.35 10.08 16.92
CA SER A 83 20.73 10.56 16.88
C SER A 83 21.26 10.45 18.31
N LYS A 84 22.02 9.39 18.54
CA LYS A 84 22.90 9.15 19.68
C LYS A 84 23.24 10.44 20.43
N ILE A 85 22.66 10.62 21.62
CA ILE A 85 23.35 11.32 22.70
C ILE A 85 24.30 10.29 23.30
N SER A 86 25.46 10.11 22.66
CA SER A 86 26.62 9.48 23.29
C SER A 86 27.76 10.48 23.22
N GLY A 87 27.87 11.28 24.27
CA GLY A 87 28.88 12.32 24.38
C GLY A 87 28.65 13.21 25.58
N GLN A 88 28.43 12.60 26.75
CA GLN A 88 28.76 13.16 28.06
C GLN A 88 28.96 11.99 29.04
N GLU A 89 30.19 11.47 29.08
CA GLU A 89 31.11 11.44 30.24
C GLU A 89 32.46 10.87 29.78
#